data_AF-A0A9X7JZQ3-F1
#
_entry.id   AF-A0A9X7JZQ3-F1
#
_cell.length_a   1.000
_cell.length_b   1.000
_cell.length_c   1.000
_cell.angle_alpha   90.00
_cell.angle_beta   90.00
_cell.angle_gamma   90.00
#
_symmetry.space_group_name_H-M   'P 1'
#
loop_
_entity.id
_entity.type
_entity.pdbx_description
1 polymer ?
#
loop_
_entity_poly.entity_id
_entity_poly.type
_entity_poly.pdbx_seq_one_letter_code
_entity_poly.pdbx_strand_id
1 'polypeptide(L)'
;LTLKENSSGQRKGQKHISKRGRKRLRSVLFRAMIPLIRHNEAFRELHEYYTTRSVNPLTGKQSIVALCRKLLNVLFAICTKKQAFDAERMKQDVLSQVQRAA
;
A
#
# COMPACT_ATOMS: atom_id res chain seq x y z
N LEU A 1 3.24 -7.08 -3.78
CA LEU A 1 3.83 -7.60 -2.53
C LEU A 1 3.03 -8.83 -2.13
N THR A 2 3.66 -9.99 -1.98
CA THR A 2 2.98 -11.26 -1.66
C THR A 2 3.11 -11.54 -0.16
N LEU A 3 2.03 -11.97 0.48
CA LEU A 3 2.07 -12.44 1.87
C LEU A 3 2.64 -13.86 1.91
N LYS A 4 3.50 -14.13 2.89
CA LYS A 4 4.02 -15.47 3.19
C LYS A 4 3.53 -15.86 4.58
N GLU A 5 3.15 -17.12 4.71
CA GLU A 5 2.71 -17.73 5.96
C GLU A 5 3.50 -19.02 6.13
N ASN A 6 4.06 -19.25 7.33
CA ASN A 6 4.72 -20.51 7.67
C ASN A 6 3.76 -21.32 8.55
N SER A 7 2.96 -22.16 7.91
CA SER A 7 1.99 -23.04 8.58
C SER A 7 2.43 -24.49 8.42
N SER A 8 2.27 -25.29 9.47
CA SER A 8 2.68 -26.70 9.49
C SER A 8 1.67 -27.48 10.32
N GLY A 9 1.03 -28.50 9.74
CA GLY A 9 0.12 -29.42 10.44
C GLY A 9 -0.88 -28.71 11.37
N GLN A 10 -0.54 -28.64 12.66
CA GLN A 10 -1.36 -28.07 13.73
C GLN A 10 -1.15 -26.56 13.97
N ARG A 11 -0.10 -25.93 13.41
CA ARG A 11 0.24 -24.52 13.63
C ARG A 11 -0.07 -23.68 12.39
N LYS A 12 -0.93 -22.68 12.55
CA LYS A 12 -1.07 -21.56 11.61
C LYS A 12 -0.10 -20.44 11.96
N GLY A 13 0.78 -20.08 11.03
CA GLY A 13 1.76 -19.02 11.20
C GLY A 13 1.18 -17.63 11.00
N GLN A 14 1.88 -16.60 11.48
CA GLN A 14 1.53 -15.22 11.16
C GLN A 14 1.88 -14.88 9.70
N LYS A 15 0.96 -14.19 9.03
CA LYS A 15 1.18 -13.67 7.68
C LYS A 15 2.18 -12.50 7.76
N HIS A 16 3.29 -12.64 7.05
CA HIS A 16 4.30 -11.58 6.93
C HIS A 16 4.53 -11.23 5.46
N ILE A 17 5.06 -10.04 5.22
CA ILE A 17 5.39 -9.60 3.86
C ILE A 17 6.62 -10.35 3.37
N SER A 18 6.47 -11.13 2.30
CA SER A 18 7.62 -11.78 1.65
C SER A 18 8.61 -10.72 1.15
N LYS A 19 9.91 -10.95 1.34
CA LYS A 19 10.98 -10.06 0.84
C LYS A 19 11.34 -10.33 -0.63
N ARG A 20 10.49 -11.07 -1.36
CA ARG A 20 10.67 -11.48 -2.75
C ARG A 20 10.69 -10.25 -3.69
N GLY A 21 11.56 -10.27 -4.70
CA GLY A 21 11.73 -9.19 -5.68
C GLY A 21 12.90 -8.25 -5.38
N ARG A 22 13.03 -7.17 -6.17
CA ARG A 22 14.21 -6.28 -6.17
C ARG A 22 14.34 -5.47 -4.87
N LYS A 23 15.38 -5.76 -4.07
CA LYS A 23 15.67 -5.07 -2.80
C LYS A 23 15.84 -3.56 -2.94
N ARG A 24 16.63 -3.11 -3.92
CA ARG A 24 16.92 -1.67 -4.14
C ARG A 24 15.66 -0.88 -4.44
N LEU A 25 14.79 -1.37 -5.31
CA LEU A 25 13.52 -0.72 -5.66
C LEU A 25 12.63 -0.55 -4.42
N ARG A 26 12.50 -1.59 -3.59
CA ARG A 26 11.72 -1.50 -2.35
C ARG A 26 12.27 -0.43 -1.40
N SER A 27 13.59 -0.34 -1.26
CA SER A 27 14.23 0.67 -0.41
C SER A 27 13.99 2.09 -0.94
N VAL A 28 14.11 2.30 -2.25
CA VAL A 28 13.87 3.61 -2.88
C VAL A 28 12.41 4.03 -2.73
N LEU A 29 11.46 3.14 -3.02
CA LEU A 29 10.03 3.43 -2.87
C LEU A 29 9.69 3.79 -1.43
N PHE A 30 10.21 3.04 -0.45
CA PHE A 30 9.97 3.34 0.95
C PHE A 30 10.50 4.72 1.35
N ARG A 31 11.70 5.08 0.89
CA ARG A 31 12.29 6.40 1.15
C ARG A 31 11.54 7.53 0.45
N ALA A 32 11.08 7.31 -0.79
CA ALA A 32 10.29 8.29 -1.55
C ALA A 32 8.89 8.51 -0.95
N MET A 33 8.32 7.48 -0.31
CA MET A 33 7.00 7.57 0.30
C MET A 33 6.97 8.48 1.54
N ILE A 34 8.08 8.61 2.27
CA ILE A 34 8.16 9.44 3.48
C ILE A 34 7.86 10.92 3.18
N PRO A 35 8.57 11.61 2.28
CA PRO A 35 8.24 12.99 1.92
C PRO A 35 6.92 13.08 1.16
N LEU A 36 6.54 12.06 0.37
CA LEU A 36 5.27 12.05 -0.35
C LEU A 36 4.08 12.12 0.62
N ILE A 37 4.07 11.31 1.67
CA ILE A 37 3.02 11.34 2.71
C ILE A 37 3.02 12.69 3.45
N ARG A 38 4.20 13.32 3.62
CA ARG A 38 4.30 14.62 4.30
C ARG A 38 3.68 15.76 3.48
N HIS A 39 3.90 15.76 2.16
CA HIS A 39 3.58 16.89 1.30
C HIS A 39 2.33 16.68 0.41
N ASN A 40 1.81 15.45 0.32
CA ASN A 40 0.61 15.16 -0.46
C ASN A 40 -0.52 14.69 0.46
N GLU A 41 -1.56 15.52 0.56
CA GLU A 41 -2.71 15.29 1.43
C GLU A 41 -3.43 13.99 1.13
N ALA A 42 -3.62 13.63 -0.13
CA ALA A 42 -4.29 12.38 -0.49
C ALA A 42 -3.53 11.14 -0.03
N PHE A 43 -2.20 11.14 -0.11
CA PHE A 43 -1.38 10.04 0.45
C PHE A 43 -1.35 10.06 1.98
N ARG A 44 -1.43 11.25 2.60
CA ARG A 44 -1.54 11.40 4.06
C ARG A 44 -2.84 10.82 4.60
N GLU A 45 -3.97 11.19 4.02
CA GLU A 45 -5.30 10.68 4.38
C GLU A 45 -5.36 9.17 4.23
N LEU A 46 -4.83 8.62 3.13
CA LEU A 46 -4.77 7.16 2.95
C LEU A 46 -3.86 6.48 3.98
N HIS A 47 -2.74 7.11 4.34
CA HIS A 47 -1.85 6.59 5.37
C HIS A 47 -2.58 6.49 6.71
N GLU A 48 -3.25 7.58 7.11
CA GLU A 48 -4.03 7.68 8.33
C GLU A 48 -5.16 6.66 8.36
N TYR A 49 -5.97 6.60 7.30
CA TYR A 49 -7.02 5.61 7.12
C TYR A 49 -6.54 4.18 7.34
N TYR A 50 -5.40 3.79 6.74
CA TYR A 50 -4.87 2.44 6.92
C TYR A 50 -4.41 2.13 8.34
N THR A 51 -3.96 3.15 9.08
CA THR A 51 -3.49 2.99 10.47
C THR A 51 -4.62 3.06 11.50
N THR A 52 -5.73 3.76 11.20
CA THR A 52 -6.83 4.02 12.15
C THR A 52 -8.11 3.24 11.86
N ARG A 53 -8.20 2.54 10.72
CA ARG A 53 -9.37 1.71 10.39
C ARG A 53 -9.71 0.68 11.48
N SER A 54 -11.00 0.45 11.70
CA SER A 54 -11.51 -0.47 12.72
C SER A 54 -11.12 -1.93 12.45
N VAL A 55 -11.14 -2.35 11.18
CA VAL A 55 -10.81 -3.73 10.80
C VAL A 55 -9.36 -3.81 10.32
N ASN A 56 -8.55 -4.60 11.03
CA ASN A 56 -7.15 -4.88 10.72
C ASN A 56 -6.30 -3.60 10.53
N PRO A 57 -6.16 -2.74 11.56
CA PRO A 57 -5.32 -1.55 11.48
C PRO A 57 -3.88 -1.95 11.14
N LEU A 58 -3.29 -1.23 10.17
CA LEU A 58 -1.91 -1.48 9.77
C LEU A 58 -0.95 -0.69 10.66
N THR A 59 0.19 -1.29 10.99
CA THR A 59 1.32 -0.52 11.55
C THR A 59 1.79 0.54 10.54
N GLY A 60 2.40 1.64 10.99
CA GLY A 60 2.88 2.70 10.11
C GLY A 60 3.79 2.17 8.98
N LYS A 61 4.70 1.23 9.29
CA LYS A 61 5.56 0.58 8.29
C LYS A 61 4.77 -0.24 7.27
N GLN A 62 3.73 -0.98 7.70
CA GLN A 62 2.88 -1.74 6.80
C GLN A 62 2.05 -0.83 5.89
N SER A 63 1.51 0.26 6.43
CA SER A 63 0.78 1.26 5.66
C SER A 63 1.66 1.89 4.58
N ILE A 64 2.89 2.31 4.90
CA ILE A 64 3.86 2.81 3.92
C ILE A 64 4.10 1.77 2.80
N VAL A 65 4.29 0.50 3.15
CA VAL A 65 4.51 -0.57 2.15
C VAL A 65 3.28 -0.79 1.26
N ALA A 66 2.07 -0.67 1.80
CA ALA A 66 0.84 -0.71 1.02
C ALA A 66 0.76 0.48 0.04
N LEU A 67 1.07 1.69 0.51
CA LEU A 67 1.11 2.89 -0.31
C LEU A 67 2.18 2.84 -1.41
N CYS A 68 3.33 2.20 -1.17
CA CYS A 68 4.34 1.98 -2.21
C CYS A 68 3.77 1.20 -3.41
N ARG A 69 2.90 0.21 -3.16
CA ARG A 69 2.21 -0.52 -4.23
C ARG A 69 1.21 0.39 -4.95
N LYS A 70 0.45 1.20 -4.21
CA LYS A 70 -0.51 2.14 -4.80
C LYS A 70 0.19 3.16 -5.70
N LEU A 71 1.31 3.73 -5.24
CA LEU A 71 2.13 4.65 -6.03
C LEU A 71 2.62 4.00 -7.34
N LEU A 72 3.12 2.76 -7.29
CA LEU A 72 3.53 2.04 -8.50
C LEU A 72 2.37 1.90 -9.51
N ASN A 73 1.17 1.57 -9.04
CA ASN A 73 0.00 1.46 -9.91
C ASN A 73 -0.40 2.82 -10.51
N VAL A 74 -0.32 3.90 -9.72
CA VAL A 74 -0.57 5.27 -10.20
C VAL A 74 0.43 5.65 -11.29
N LEU A 75 1.73 5.48 -11.03
CA LEU A 75 2.79 5.76 -12.02
C LEU A 75 2.60 4.94 -13.30
N PHE A 76 2.29 3.64 -13.16
CA PHE A 76 2.01 2.78 -14.30
C PHE A 76 0.81 3.26 -15.11
N ALA A 77 -0.28 3.67 -14.45
CA ALA A 77 -1.46 4.20 -15.13
C ALA A 77 -1.18 5.53 -15.86
N ILE A 78 -0.37 6.43 -15.26
CA ILE A 78 0.05 7.68 -15.92
C ILE A 78 0.85 7.35 -17.19
N CYS A 79 1.84 6.46 -17.09
CA CYS A 79 2.69 6.10 -18.24
C CYS A 79 1.93 5.37 -19.35
N THR A 80 0.99 4.49 -19.00
CA THR A 80 0.32 3.61 -19.99
C THR A 80 -0.97 4.20 -20.55
N LYS A 81 -1.78 4.83 -19.69
CA LYS A 81 -3.09 5.39 -20.07
C LYS A 81 -3.01 6.87 -20.45
N LYS A 82 -1.85 7.52 -20.25
CA LYS A 82 -1.64 8.96 -20.48
C LYS A 82 -2.67 9.85 -19.78
N GLN A 83 -3.19 9.40 -18.64
CA GLN A 83 -4.13 10.16 -17.81
C GLN A 83 -3.36 10.90 -16.72
N ALA A 84 -3.75 12.14 -16.46
CA ALA A 84 -3.22 12.91 -15.34
C ALA A 84 -3.58 12.24 -14.01
N PHE A 85 -2.75 12.48 -12.99
CA PHE A 85 -3.04 12.02 -11.64
C PHE A 85 -4.28 12.73 -11.09
N ASP A 86 -5.22 11.95 -10.58
CA ASP A 86 -6.43 12.42 -9.91
C ASP A 86 -6.49 11.82 -8.50
N ALA A 87 -6.40 12.68 -7.49
CA ALA A 87 -6.37 12.31 -6.09
C ALA A 87 -7.72 11.77 -5.59
N GLU A 88 -8.83 12.35 -6.03
CA GLU A 88 -10.17 11.94 -5.61
C GLU A 88 -10.50 10.57 -6.15
N ARG A 89 -10.23 10.36 -7.44
CA ARG A 89 -10.35 9.04 -8.07
C ARG A 89 -9.48 8.01 -7.37
N MET A 90 -8.25 8.37 -7.00
CA MET A 90 -7.35 7.48 -6.27
C MET A 90 -7.95 7.01 -4.93
N LYS A 91 -8.58 7.93 -4.18
CA LYS A 91 -9.23 7.66 -2.88
C LYS A 91 -10.47 6.79 -3.04
N GLN A 92 -11.34 7.10 -4.01
CA GLN A 92 -12.53 6.30 -4.33
C GLN A 92 -12.17 4.85 -4.71
N ASP A 93 -11.12 4.66 -5.51
CA ASP A 93 -10.61 3.33 -5.86
C ASP A 93 -10.18 2.52 -4.64
N VAL A 94 -9.63 3.16 -3.61
CA VAL A 94 -9.21 2.48 -2.37
C VAL A 94 -10.42 2.08 -1.54
N LEU A 95 -11.37 3.00 -1.35
CA LEU A 95 -12.58 2.76 -0.55
C LEU A 95 -13.44 1.64 -1.17
N SER A 96 -13.63 1.68 -2.49
CA SER A 96 -14.37 0.64 -3.21
C SER A 96 -13.70 -0.74 -3.13
N GLN A 97 -12.37 -0.80 -3.11
CA GLN A 97 -11.65 -2.07 -2.89
C GLN A 97 -11.81 -2.60 -1.48
N VAL A 98 -11.90 -1.73 -0.47
CA VAL A 98 -12.16 -2.16 0.91
C VAL A 98 -13.57 -2.69 1.06
N GLN A 99 -14.57 -2.01 0.47
CA GLN A 99 -15.97 -2.48 0.48
C GLN A 99 -16.14 -3.84 -0.20
N ARG A 100 -15.40 -4.11 -1.28
CA ARG A 100 -15.43 -5.40 -1.99
C ARG A 100 -14.73 -6.55 -1.25
N ALA A 101 -13.86 -6.22 -0.29
CA ALA A 101 -13.08 -7.20 0.47
C ALA A 101 -13.65 -7.46 1.88
N ALA A 102 -14.66 -6.68 2.28
CA ALA A 102 -15.48 -6.90 3.47
C ALA A 102 -16.61 -7.88 3.15
#